data_AF-A0A3S1N1S2-F1
#
_entry.id   AF-A0A3S1N1S2-F1
#
_cell.length_a   1.000
_cell.length_b   1.000
_cell.length_c   1.000
_cell.angle_alpha   90.00
_cell.angle_beta   90.00
_cell.angle_gamma   90.00
#
_symmetry.space_group_name_H-M   'P 1'
#
loop_
_entity.id
_entity.type
_entity.pdbx_description
1 polymer ?
#
loop_
_entity_poly.entity_id
_entity_poly.type
_entity_poly.pdbx_seq_one_letter_code
_entity_poly.pdbx_strand_id
1 'polypeptide(L)'
;QNALDAAILSVTTLPKTTPLADRETSLKQAFAANGGQGTAKLDSFVVAADGTATATASAHYPMPTNFMQIARIETVEVGVASAVRKRPALVQTTFKVTKVSGYWNKTMTLYGTKFGDTVAKPLMTITYAYNNYGDPKGYGTSIVSTINGSTTTKVQQQVCTTSTVKNFSSLPSGAITQTSGSKKYVTTCADTFYPSNGAGAVIDVSQMDNLYLQMDVPSGSPKVLKSNDPTTSNRLYIGTSTTTMPEVATGQTVDIFTAVPCGQPGYQAWEDGGNPVPADVSNADFFYTVQGKCDFNQRPSNTVLTQ
;
A
#
# COMPACT_ATOMS: atom_id res chain seq x y z
N GLN A 1 10.04 -7.67 -32.40
CA GLN A 1 9.33 -8.18 -31.21
C GLN A 1 9.66 -7.35 -29.98
N ASN A 2 10.88 -7.42 -29.40
CA ASN A 2 11.24 -6.74 -28.14
C ASN A 2 10.91 -5.25 -28.08
N ALA A 3 11.16 -4.49 -29.16
CA ALA A 3 10.79 -3.07 -29.22
C ALA A 3 9.28 -2.83 -29.09
N LEU A 4 8.46 -3.73 -29.64
CA LEU A 4 6.99 -3.69 -29.54
C LEU A 4 6.52 -4.08 -28.13
N ASP A 5 7.16 -5.07 -27.51
CA ASP A 5 6.84 -5.49 -26.15
C ASP A 5 7.18 -4.39 -25.12
N ALA A 6 8.32 -3.71 -25.29
CA ALA A 6 8.69 -2.57 -24.47
C ALA A 6 7.70 -1.39 -24.65
N ALA A 7 7.32 -1.10 -25.90
CA ALA A 7 6.38 -0.04 -26.22
C ALA A 7 4.96 -0.31 -25.71
N ILE A 8 4.48 -1.54 -25.79
CA ILE A 8 3.14 -1.88 -25.27
C ILE A 8 3.11 -1.82 -23.73
N LEU A 9 4.23 -2.16 -23.06
CA LEU A 9 4.35 -2.01 -21.61
C LEU A 9 4.36 -0.54 -21.20
N SER A 10 5.09 0.31 -21.92
CA SER A 10 5.20 1.74 -21.57
C SER A 10 3.85 2.45 -21.65
N VAL A 11 3.00 2.11 -22.62
CA VAL A 11 1.66 2.73 -22.69
C VAL A 11 0.75 2.34 -21.53
N THR A 12 1.07 1.32 -20.74
CA THR A 12 0.30 0.97 -19.54
C THR A 12 0.54 1.91 -18.35
N THR A 13 1.49 2.84 -18.44
CA THR A 13 1.76 3.85 -17.40
C THR A 13 1.06 5.18 -17.66
N LEU A 14 0.47 5.38 -18.84
CA LEU A 14 -0.27 6.60 -19.16
C LEU A 14 -1.61 6.64 -18.41
N PRO A 15 -2.15 7.84 -18.10
CA PRO A 15 -3.45 8.01 -17.45
C PRO A 15 -4.55 7.17 -18.08
N LYS A 16 -5.51 6.70 -17.25
CA LYS A 16 -6.67 5.93 -17.70
C LYS A 16 -7.48 6.67 -18.79
N THR A 17 -7.50 8.00 -18.70
CA THR A 17 -8.23 8.90 -19.57
C THR A 17 -7.51 9.26 -20.87
N THR A 18 -6.26 8.81 -21.07
CA THR A 18 -5.52 9.09 -22.32
C THR A 18 -6.25 8.48 -23.52
N PRO A 19 -6.64 9.28 -24.53
CA PRO A 19 -7.28 8.80 -25.75
C PRO A 19 -6.45 7.73 -26.47
N LEU A 20 -7.12 6.84 -27.20
CA LEU A 20 -6.45 5.75 -27.92
C LEU A 20 -5.42 6.27 -28.94
N ALA A 21 -5.72 7.37 -29.63
CA ALA A 21 -4.81 7.98 -30.60
C ALA A 21 -3.52 8.53 -29.98
N ASP A 22 -3.62 9.18 -28.81
CA ASP A 22 -2.45 9.70 -28.07
C ASP A 22 -1.62 8.55 -27.49
N ARG A 23 -2.31 7.48 -27.06
CA ARG A 23 -1.67 6.25 -26.59
C ARG A 23 -0.93 5.54 -27.73
N GLU A 24 -1.50 5.47 -28.92
CA GLU A 24 -0.83 4.94 -30.12
C GLU A 24 0.38 5.79 -30.49
N THR A 25 0.28 7.12 -30.40
CA THR A 25 1.43 8.02 -30.63
C THR A 25 2.56 7.71 -29.66
N SER A 26 2.25 7.52 -28.38
CA SER A 26 3.23 7.15 -27.36
C SER A 26 3.84 5.75 -27.62
N LEU A 27 3.03 4.79 -28.08
CA LEU A 27 3.50 3.47 -28.49
C LEU A 27 4.50 3.56 -29.65
N LYS A 28 4.20 4.35 -30.70
CA LYS A 28 5.08 4.54 -31.85
C LYS A 28 6.41 5.20 -31.46
N GLN A 29 6.36 6.20 -30.58
CA GLN A 29 7.56 6.86 -30.06
C GLN A 29 8.43 5.88 -29.25
N ALA A 30 7.82 5.11 -28.34
CA ALA A 30 8.54 4.12 -27.56
C ALA A 30 9.10 2.98 -28.44
N PHE A 31 8.34 2.53 -29.45
CA PHE A 31 8.79 1.50 -30.40
C PHE A 31 10.04 1.95 -31.16
N ALA A 32 10.02 3.17 -31.72
CA ALA A 32 11.16 3.73 -32.42
C ALA A 32 12.37 3.95 -31.48
N ALA A 33 12.14 4.45 -30.26
CA ALA A 33 13.18 4.66 -29.26
C ALA A 33 13.87 3.35 -28.81
N ASN A 34 13.16 2.22 -28.89
CA ASN A 34 13.69 0.88 -28.59
C ASN A 34 14.24 0.15 -29.84
N GLY A 35 14.54 0.88 -30.93
CA GLY A 35 15.13 0.30 -32.15
C GLY A 35 14.15 -0.48 -33.02
N GLY A 36 12.84 -0.29 -32.83
CA GLY A 36 11.81 -0.88 -33.66
C GLY A 36 11.91 -0.42 -35.12
N GLN A 37 11.85 -1.38 -36.04
CA GLN A 37 11.81 -1.13 -37.49
C GLN A 37 10.38 -1.29 -38.00
N GLY A 38 9.99 -0.43 -38.95
CA GLY A 38 8.65 -0.45 -39.55
C GLY A 38 7.60 0.37 -38.80
N THR A 39 6.33 0.02 -38.99
CA THR A 39 5.19 0.77 -38.47
C THR A 39 4.51 -0.01 -37.36
N ALA A 40 4.51 0.55 -36.15
CA ALA A 40 3.76 0.02 -35.02
C ALA A 40 2.35 0.62 -34.94
N LYS A 41 1.39 -0.17 -34.45
CA LYS A 41 -0.02 0.19 -34.28
C LYS A 41 -0.53 -0.34 -32.95
N LEU A 42 -1.34 0.46 -32.26
CA LEU A 42 -2.04 0.02 -31.06
C LEU A 42 -3.43 -0.48 -31.49
N ASP A 43 -3.62 -1.80 -31.51
CA ASP A 43 -4.87 -2.40 -31.97
C ASP A 43 -6.00 -2.25 -30.95
N SER A 44 -5.68 -2.32 -29.66
CA SER A 44 -6.65 -2.09 -28.59
C SER A 44 -5.98 -1.63 -27.29
N PHE A 45 -6.73 -0.86 -26.50
CA PHE A 45 -6.44 -0.62 -25.09
C PHE A 45 -7.76 -0.49 -24.34
N VAL A 46 -8.02 -1.43 -23.43
CA VAL A 46 -9.28 -1.51 -22.69
C VAL A 46 -8.97 -1.61 -21.20
N VAL A 47 -9.66 -0.82 -20.39
CA VAL A 47 -9.65 -0.96 -18.93
C VAL A 47 -11.01 -1.45 -18.50
N ALA A 48 -11.07 -2.67 -17.97
CA ALA A 48 -12.29 -3.27 -17.45
C ALA A 48 -12.75 -2.56 -16.17
N ALA A 49 -13.98 -2.84 -15.75
CA ALA A 49 -14.59 -2.22 -14.57
C ALA A 49 -13.84 -2.51 -13.26
N ASP A 50 -13.15 -3.66 -13.19
CA ASP A 50 -12.29 -4.06 -12.07
C ASP A 50 -10.91 -3.38 -12.08
N GLY A 51 -10.60 -2.58 -13.10
CA GLY A 51 -9.32 -1.91 -13.30
C GLY A 51 -8.26 -2.75 -14.03
N THR A 52 -8.59 -3.97 -14.46
CA THR A 52 -7.70 -4.76 -15.34
C THR A 52 -7.54 -4.03 -16.68
N ALA A 53 -6.30 -3.74 -17.08
CA ALA A 53 -6.01 -3.21 -18.41
C ALA A 53 -5.51 -4.30 -19.33
N THR A 54 -6.04 -4.37 -20.54
CA THR A 54 -5.55 -5.21 -21.64
C THR A 54 -5.23 -4.35 -22.84
N ALA A 55 -4.09 -4.59 -23.46
CA ALA A 55 -3.72 -3.93 -24.70
C ALA A 55 -3.14 -4.93 -25.68
N THR A 56 -3.37 -4.68 -26.96
CA THR A 56 -2.78 -5.44 -28.07
C THR A 56 -2.17 -4.47 -29.07
N ALA A 57 -1.01 -4.80 -29.60
CA ALA A 57 -0.31 -3.99 -30.58
C ALA A 57 0.30 -4.89 -31.65
N SER A 58 0.50 -4.33 -32.83
CA SER A 58 1.14 -4.99 -33.97
C SER A 58 2.23 -4.08 -34.54
N ALA A 59 3.22 -4.69 -35.17
CA ALA A 59 4.17 -3.95 -35.99
C ALA A 59 4.47 -4.72 -37.27
N HIS A 60 4.61 -3.98 -38.36
CA HIS A 60 4.91 -4.52 -39.68
C HIS A 60 6.16 -3.85 -40.24
N TYR A 61 7.06 -4.65 -40.80
CA TYR A 61 8.29 -4.20 -41.44
C TYR A 61 8.50 -4.90 -42.78
N PRO A 62 8.57 -4.15 -43.89
CA PRO A 62 8.97 -4.70 -45.18
C PRO A 62 10.47 -4.99 -45.16
N MET A 63 10.86 -6.21 -44.79
CA MET A 63 12.27 -6.59 -44.69
C MET A 63 12.88 -6.72 -46.09
N PRO A 64 13.92 -5.94 -46.43
CA PRO A 64 14.58 -6.04 -47.73
C PRO A 64 15.15 -7.44 -47.95
N THR A 65 14.97 -7.97 -49.15
CA THR A 65 15.59 -9.24 -49.54
C THR A 65 16.83 -8.95 -50.37
N ASN A 66 17.91 -9.69 -50.17
CA ASN A 66 19.09 -9.59 -51.04
C ASN A 66 19.04 -10.64 -52.17
N PHE A 67 18.59 -11.86 -51.86
CA PHE A 67 18.61 -12.97 -52.81
C PHE A 67 17.34 -13.04 -53.69
N MET A 68 16.17 -12.71 -53.14
CA MET A 68 14.89 -12.82 -53.86
C MET A 68 14.63 -11.67 -54.83
N GLN A 69 15.49 -10.65 -54.85
CA GLN A 69 15.50 -9.61 -55.89
C GLN A 69 15.69 -10.20 -57.29
N ILE A 70 16.39 -11.34 -57.42
CA ILE A 70 16.54 -12.06 -58.71
C ILE A 70 15.16 -12.50 -59.24
N ALA A 71 14.23 -12.81 -58.34
CA ALA A 71 12.84 -13.13 -58.65
C ALA A 71 11.89 -11.91 -58.61
N ARG A 72 12.44 -10.68 -58.57
CA ARG A 72 11.69 -9.41 -58.42
C ARG A 72 10.87 -9.28 -57.14
N ILE A 73 11.29 -9.95 -56.06
CA ILE A 73 10.70 -9.79 -54.73
C ILE A 73 11.64 -8.91 -53.91
N GLU A 74 11.37 -7.61 -53.87
CA GLU A 74 12.23 -6.62 -53.21
C GLU A 74 12.19 -6.71 -51.69
N THR A 75 11.02 -7.06 -51.13
CA THR A 75 10.79 -7.14 -49.69
C THR A 75 9.96 -8.37 -49.32
N VAL A 76 10.09 -8.81 -48.07
CA VAL A 76 9.17 -9.74 -47.42
C VAL A 76 8.58 -9.07 -46.19
N GLU A 77 7.26 -9.09 -46.08
CA GLU A 77 6.57 -8.55 -44.91
C GLU A 77 6.83 -9.40 -43.67
N VAL A 78 7.37 -8.77 -42.63
CA VAL A 78 7.52 -9.35 -41.30
C VAL A 78 6.53 -8.65 -40.37
N GLY A 79 5.57 -9.42 -39.86
CA GLY A 79 4.59 -8.96 -38.87
C GLY A 79 4.88 -9.55 -37.51
N VAL A 80 4.74 -8.73 -36.47
CA VAL A 80 4.79 -9.16 -35.07
C VAL A 80 3.57 -8.63 -34.32
N ALA A 81 3.14 -9.37 -33.30
CA ALA A 81 2.07 -8.97 -32.39
C ALA A 81 2.58 -9.01 -30.95
N SER A 82 2.02 -8.14 -30.12
CA SER A 82 2.27 -8.12 -28.68
C SER A 82 0.95 -7.90 -27.95
N ALA A 83 0.84 -8.48 -26.76
CA ALA A 83 -0.31 -8.32 -25.89
C ALA A 83 0.16 -8.20 -24.45
N VAL A 84 -0.49 -7.32 -23.69
CA VAL A 84 -0.21 -7.12 -22.28
C VAL A 84 -1.51 -7.14 -21.48
N ARG A 85 -1.44 -7.74 -20.29
CA ARG A 85 -2.48 -7.65 -19.27
C ARG A 85 -1.87 -7.10 -17.99
N LYS A 86 -2.36 -5.95 -17.54
CA LYS A 86 -2.00 -5.34 -16.26
C LYS A 86 -3.14 -5.57 -15.27
N ARG A 87 -2.82 -6.23 -14.16
CA ARG A 87 -3.78 -6.46 -13.06
C ARG A 87 -4.11 -5.13 -12.37
N PRO A 88 -5.30 -4.97 -11.81
CA PRO A 88 -5.61 -3.83 -10.96
C PRO A 88 -4.66 -3.83 -9.75
N ALA A 89 -4.39 -2.65 -9.23
CA ALA A 89 -3.58 -2.48 -8.03
C ALA A 89 -4.19 -1.44 -7.11
N LEU A 90 -3.68 -1.37 -5.88
CA LEU A 90 -4.12 -0.44 -4.87
C LEU A 90 -4.02 1.02 -5.35
N VAL A 91 -5.15 1.71 -5.45
CA VAL A 91 -5.22 3.15 -5.79
C VAL A 91 -5.69 4.00 -4.63
N GLN A 92 -6.29 3.39 -3.62
CA GLN A 92 -6.70 4.05 -2.40
C GLN A 92 -6.68 3.04 -1.26
N THR A 93 -6.36 3.50 -0.05
CA THR A 93 -6.35 2.69 1.16
C THR A 93 -7.10 3.40 2.28
N THR A 94 -7.86 2.65 3.05
CA THR A 94 -8.60 3.14 4.22
C THR A 94 -8.01 2.52 5.48
N PHE A 95 -7.50 3.35 6.38
CA PHE A 95 -7.00 2.92 7.69
C PHE A 95 -8.03 3.26 8.76
N LYS A 96 -8.32 2.31 9.63
CA LYS A 96 -9.17 2.51 10.80
C LYS A 96 -8.49 1.90 12.02
N VAL A 97 -8.15 2.77 12.97
CA VAL A 97 -7.58 2.33 14.25
C VAL A 97 -8.64 1.58 15.02
N THR A 98 -8.26 0.46 15.63
CA THR A 98 -9.15 -0.32 16.47
C THR A 98 -8.69 -0.31 17.92
N LYS A 99 -7.38 -0.24 18.16
CA LYS A 99 -6.81 -0.20 19.51
C LYS A 99 -5.39 0.35 19.44
N VAL A 100 -5.04 1.25 20.36
CA VAL A 100 -3.64 1.64 20.59
C VAL A 100 -3.28 1.54 22.07
N SER A 101 -2.14 0.93 22.37
CA SER A 101 -1.59 0.76 23.71
C SER A 101 -0.10 1.10 23.80
N GLY A 102 0.40 1.06 25.02
CA GLY A 102 1.82 1.19 25.34
C GLY A 102 2.05 2.20 26.46
N TYR A 103 3.27 2.22 26.99
CA TYR A 103 3.66 3.11 28.08
C TYR A 103 4.24 4.44 27.61
N TRP A 104 4.34 4.65 26.30
CA TRP A 104 5.02 5.80 25.71
C TRP A 104 4.17 6.42 24.61
N ASN A 105 4.33 7.73 24.45
CA ASN A 105 3.81 8.42 23.28
C ASN A 105 4.52 7.92 22.02
N LYS A 106 3.76 7.82 20.94
CA LYS A 106 4.25 7.30 19.67
C LYS A 106 3.43 7.85 18.51
N THR A 107 4.04 7.89 17.33
CA THR A 107 3.40 8.37 16.10
C THR A 107 3.66 7.38 14.99
N MET A 108 2.60 6.87 14.37
CA MET A 108 2.70 6.12 13.12
C MET A 108 2.42 7.05 11.94
N THR A 109 3.21 6.99 10.90
CA THR A 109 3.06 7.81 9.68
C THR A 109 3.08 6.92 8.45
N LEU A 110 2.08 7.07 7.57
CA LEU A 110 2.15 6.54 6.21
C LEU A 110 2.86 7.57 5.33
N TYR A 111 3.97 7.17 4.74
CA TYR A 111 4.71 7.96 3.77
C TYR A 111 4.44 7.48 2.34
N GLY A 112 4.41 8.41 1.40
CA GLY A 112 4.35 8.12 -0.02
C GLY A 112 5.31 8.98 -0.83
N THR A 113 5.89 8.38 -1.86
CA THR A 113 6.70 9.07 -2.87
C THR A 113 5.93 9.04 -4.18
N LYS A 114 5.67 10.21 -4.77
CA LYS A 114 4.94 10.30 -6.04
C LYS A 114 5.81 9.85 -7.21
N PHE A 115 5.18 9.54 -8.33
CA PHE A 115 5.90 9.31 -9.59
C PHE A 115 6.84 10.48 -9.93
N GLY A 116 8.10 10.15 -10.19
CA GLY A 116 9.15 11.13 -10.53
C GLY A 116 9.73 11.90 -9.35
N ASP A 117 9.15 11.78 -8.15
CA ASP A 117 9.70 12.38 -6.93
C ASP A 117 10.74 11.43 -6.29
N THR A 118 11.69 12.00 -5.55
CA THR A 118 12.68 11.26 -4.77
C THR A 118 12.47 11.39 -3.26
N VAL A 119 11.58 12.29 -2.84
CA VAL A 119 11.34 12.62 -1.43
C VAL A 119 9.97 12.12 -1.00
N ALA A 120 9.97 11.24 -0.01
CA ALA A 120 8.74 10.75 0.61
C ALA A 120 8.05 11.85 1.44
N LYS A 121 6.73 11.98 1.29
CA LYS A 121 5.89 12.92 2.03
C LYS A 121 4.88 12.17 2.89
N PRO A 122 4.53 12.70 4.08
CA PRO A 122 3.53 12.07 4.93
C PRO A 122 2.14 12.22 4.29
N LEU A 123 1.36 11.14 4.31
CA LEU A 123 -0.01 11.06 3.78
C LEU A 123 -1.05 10.89 4.90
N MET A 124 -0.65 10.30 6.01
CA MET A 124 -1.50 10.06 7.18
C MET A 124 -0.62 9.90 8.42
N THR A 125 -1.13 10.34 9.56
CA THR A 125 -0.50 10.14 10.88
C THR A 125 -1.50 9.58 11.87
N ILE A 126 -1.01 8.73 12.77
CA ILE A 126 -1.72 8.24 13.95
C ILE A 126 -0.85 8.56 15.16
N THR A 127 -1.25 9.56 15.91
CA THR A 127 -0.58 9.90 17.18
C THR A 127 -1.21 9.12 18.31
N TYR A 128 -0.43 8.77 19.31
CA TYR A 128 -0.88 8.19 20.56
C TYR A 128 -0.25 8.93 21.73
N ALA A 129 -1.09 9.37 22.65
CA ALA A 129 -0.72 9.98 23.92
C ALA A 129 -1.11 9.05 25.07
N TYR A 130 -0.12 8.50 25.75
CA TYR A 130 -0.30 7.66 26.94
C TYR A 130 -0.88 8.50 28.08
N ASN A 131 -1.87 7.96 28.81
CA ASN A 131 -2.51 8.66 29.92
C ASN A 131 -1.80 8.51 31.28
N ASN A 132 -0.61 7.89 31.31
CA ASN A 132 0.15 7.60 32.53
C ASN A 132 -0.55 6.65 33.51
N TYR A 133 -1.44 5.77 33.03
CA TYR A 133 -2.18 4.82 33.85
C TYR A 133 -2.40 3.45 33.19
N GLY A 134 -2.54 2.38 33.99
CA GLY A 134 -2.72 1.00 33.52
C GLY A 134 -1.47 0.13 33.65
N ASP A 135 -1.67 -1.18 33.82
CA ASP A 135 -0.63 -2.21 34.02
C ASP A 135 -1.23 -3.61 33.76
N PRO A 136 -0.62 -4.53 32.96
CA PRO A 136 0.69 -4.47 32.29
C PRO A 136 0.71 -3.77 30.93
N LYS A 137 -0.38 -3.13 30.48
CA LYS A 137 -0.32 -2.23 29.32
C LYS A 137 -1.00 -0.89 29.62
N GLY A 138 -0.35 0.17 29.16
CA GLY A 138 -0.89 1.52 29.16
C GLY A 138 -1.89 1.76 28.02
N TYR A 139 -2.88 2.62 28.28
CA TYR A 139 -3.83 3.11 27.26
C TYR A 139 -3.90 4.63 27.29
N GLY A 140 -4.55 5.22 26.29
CA GLY A 140 -4.61 6.66 26.18
C GLY A 140 -5.44 7.11 24.99
N THR A 141 -5.09 8.26 24.43
CA THR A 141 -5.81 8.85 23.32
C THR A 141 -5.01 8.69 22.04
N SER A 142 -5.64 8.19 20.98
CA SER A 142 -5.08 8.22 19.63
C SER A 142 -5.86 9.16 18.72
N ILE A 143 -5.14 9.83 17.82
CA ILE A 143 -5.71 10.73 16.81
C ILE A 143 -5.17 10.33 15.45
N VAL A 144 -6.07 9.96 14.56
CA VAL A 144 -5.81 9.67 13.15
C VAL A 144 -6.10 10.92 12.33
N SER A 145 -5.13 11.32 11.50
CA SER A 145 -5.28 12.45 10.57
C SER A 145 -4.79 12.10 9.18
N THR A 146 -5.49 12.56 8.15
CA THR A 146 -5.00 12.58 6.77
C THR A 146 -4.21 13.86 6.51
N ILE A 147 -3.24 13.78 5.60
CA ILE A 147 -2.37 14.91 5.24
C ILE A 147 -2.47 15.14 3.73
N ASN A 148 -2.79 16.37 3.35
CA ASN A 148 -2.79 16.82 1.97
C ASN A 148 -2.03 18.15 1.86
N GLY A 149 -0.78 18.07 1.39
CA GLY A 149 0.13 19.21 1.41
C GLY A 149 0.44 19.62 2.85
N SER A 150 0.19 20.89 3.19
CA SER A 150 0.34 21.42 4.56
C SER A 150 -0.90 21.20 5.43
N THR A 151 -2.01 20.72 4.87
CA THR A 151 -3.27 20.57 5.58
C THR A 151 -3.34 19.22 6.27
N THR A 152 -3.53 19.23 7.59
CA THR A 152 -3.77 18.03 8.40
C THR A 152 -5.23 18.01 8.85
N THR A 153 -5.95 16.94 8.52
CA THR A 153 -7.36 16.78 8.85
C THR A 153 -7.55 15.59 9.74
N LYS A 154 -8.04 15.83 10.96
CA LYS A 154 -8.44 14.77 11.89
C LYS A 154 -9.66 14.01 11.34
N VAL A 155 -9.57 12.68 11.31
CA VAL A 155 -10.61 11.79 10.75
C VAL A 155 -11.10 10.72 11.73
N GLN A 156 -10.31 10.41 12.74
CA GLN A 156 -10.71 9.52 13.84
C GLN A 156 -10.00 9.94 15.13
N GLN A 157 -10.68 9.78 16.26
CA GLN A 157 -10.10 9.81 17.60
C GLN A 157 -10.55 8.57 18.35
N GLN A 158 -9.62 7.92 19.06
CA GLN A 158 -9.96 6.91 20.05
C GLN A 158 -9.53 7.41 21.42
N VAL A 159 -10.42 7.42 22.40
CA VAL A 159 -10.08 7.74 23.80
C VAL A 159 -10.28 6.49 24.63
N CYS A 160 -9.20 5.99 25.23
CA CYS A 160 -9.24 4.87 26.16
C CYS A 160 -9.04 5.36 27.61
N THR A 161 -9.94 4.94 28.48
CA THR A 161 -9.92 5.27 29.92
C THR A 161 -9.74 3.99 30.72
N THR A 162 -8.72 3.98 31.58
CA THR A 162 -8.39 2.83 32.43
C THR A 162 -8.72 3.14 33.89
N SER A 163 -9.31 2.18 34.61
CA SER A 163 -9.62 2.27 36.04
C SER A 163 -9.34 0.94 36.76
N THR A 164 -9.17 0.98 38.08
CA THR A 164 -9.03 -0.24 38.90
C THR A 164 -10.39 -0.71 39.40
N VAL A 165 -10.64 -2.01 39.36
CA VAL A 165 -11.88 -2.66 39.84
C VAL A 165 -11.56 -3.75 40.87
N LYS A 166 -12.53 -4.11 41.71
CA LYS A 166 -12.37 -5.23 42.67
C LYS A 166 -12.43 -6.60 41.98
N ASN A 167 -13.25 -6.71 40.95
CA ASN A 167 -13.44 -7.92 40.15
C ASN A 167 -13.90 -7.53 38.73
N PHE A 168 -14.01 -8.50 37.83
CA PHE A 168 -14.45 -8.29 36.45
C PHE A 168 -15.93 -8.63 36.24
N SER A 169 -16.77 -8.51 37.27
CA SER A 169 -18.22 -8.72 37.10
C SER A 169 -18.87 -7.49 36.49
N SER A 170 -19.79 -7.69 35.53
CA SER A 170 -20.62 -6.63 34.93
C SER A 170 -19.84 -5.50 34.24
N LEU A 171 -18.87 -5.86 33.40
CA LEU A 171 -18.10 -4.89 32.63
C LEU A 171 -18.86 -4.42 31.38
N PRO A 172 -18.61 -3.18 30.92
CA PRO A 172 -19.08 -2.73 29.61
C PRO A 172 -18.63 -3.68 28.48
N SER A 173 -19.45 -3.81 27.44
CA SER A 173 -19.09 -4.60 26.26
C SER A 173 -17.80 -4.06 25.62
N GLY A 174 -16.91 -4.96 25.22
CA GLY A 174 -15.61 -4.60 24.65
C GLY A 174 -14.60 -4.05 25.65
N ALA A 175 -14.90 -4.06 26.96
CA ALA A 175 -13.93 -3.69 27.98
C ALA A 175 -12.72 -4.62 27.97
N ILE A 176 -11.53 -4.03 28.04
CA ILE A 176 -10.26 -4.74 28.10
C ILE A 176 -9.92 -4.96 29.57
N THR A 177 -9.69 -6.21 29.96
CA THR A 177 -9.34 -6.59 31.32
C THR A 177 -7.85 -6.91 31.43
N GLN A 178 -7.24 -6.45 32.51
CA GLN A 178 -5.82 -6.67 32.80
C GLN A 178 -5.64 -6.94 34.29
N THR A 179 -4.72 -7.84 34.63
CA THR A 179 -4.36 -8.12 36.03
C THR A 179 -2.87 -7.93 36.18
N SER A 180 -2.46 -7.14 37.18
CA SER A 180 -1.07 -7.01 37.58
C SER A 180 -0.97 -7.16 39.10
N GLY A 181 -0.29 -8.22 39.53
CA GLY A 181 -0.32 -8.68 40.91
C GLY A 181 -1.76 -8.91 41.40
N SER A 182 -2.15 -8.21 42.47
CA SER A 182 -3.51 -8.26 43.02
C SER A 182 -4.47 -7.22 42.41
N LYS A 183 -3.97 -6.28 41.60
CA LYS A 183 -4.79 -5.22 41.01
C LYS A 183 -5.43 -5.69 39.71
N LYS A 184 -6.70 -5.33 39.53
CA LYS A 184 -7.48 -5.60 38.33
C LYS A 184 -7.82 -4.29 37.66
N TYR A 185 -7.41 -4.14 36.40
CA TYR A 185 -7.64 -2.96 35.59
C TYR A 185 -8.70 -3.27 34.54
N VAL A 186 -9.61 -2.32 34.34
CA VAL A 186 -10.55 -2.32 33.23
C VAL A 186 -10.29 -1.09 32.38
N THR A 187 -10.25 -1.28 31.05
CA THR A 187 -10.14 -0.18 30.09
C THR A 187 -11.31 -0.20 29.14
N THR A 188 -11.93 0.94 28.91
CA THR A 188 -12.92 1.15 27.86
C THR A 188 -12.40 2.16 26.85
N CYS A 189 -12.65 1.92 25.57
CA CYS A 189 -12.24 2.79 24.49
C CYS A 189 -13.47 3.27 23.71
N ALA A 190 -13.49 4.55 23.37
CA ALA A 190 -14.54 5.16 22.56
C ALA A 190 -13.93 5.78 21.29
N ASP A 191 -14.43 5.35 20.13
CA ASP A 191 -14.07 5.92 18.84
C ASP A 191 -15.02 7.07 18.47
N THR A 192 -14.48 8.15 17.93
CA THR A 192 -15.20 9.26 17.32
C THR A 192 -14.65 9.52 15.93
N PHE A 193 -15.51 9.49 14.91
CA PHE A 193 -15.14 9.74 13.51
C PHE A 193 -15.45 11.18 13.11
N TYR A 194 -14.65 11.70 12.19
CA TYR A 194 -14.79 13.05 11.64
C TYR A 194 -14.75 12.97 10.11
N PRO A 195 -15.89 13.11 9.41
CA PRO A 195 -17.26 13.25 9.94
C PRO A 195 -17.74 12.00 10.69
N SER A 196 -18.87 12.10 11.41
CA SER A 196 -19.38 11.04 12.29
C SER A 196 -19.69 9.71 11.58
N ASN A 197 -19.96 9.76 10.28
CA ASN A 197 -20.17 8.60 9.41
C ASN A 197 -18.92 8.19 8.61
N GLY A 198 -17.74 8.70 8.98
CA GLY A 198 -16.48 8.42 8.31
C GLY A 198 -16.02 6.97 8.46
N ALA A 199 -15.30 6.47 7.46
CA ALA A 199 -14.76 5.10 7.44
C ALA A 199 -13.37 4.98 8.11
N GLY A 200 -12.81 6.09 8.61
CA GLY A 200 -11.41 6.22 9.03
C GLY A 200 -10.63 7.14 8.10
N ALA A 201 -9.31 6.96 8.03
CA ALA A 201 -8.45 7.71 7.12
C ALA A 201 -8.49 7.08 5.73
N VAL A 202 -9.08 7.78 4.76
CA VAL A 202 -9.06 7.40 3.34
C VAL A 202 -7.94 8.15 2.63
N ILE A 203 -6.97 7.42 2.07
CA ILE A 203 -5.77 7.97 1.42
C ILE A 203 -5.76 7.55 -0.05
N ASP A 204 -5.71 8.54 -0.95
CA ASP A 204 -5.44 8.30 -2.38
C ASP A 204 -3.94 8.00 -2.58
N VAL A 205 -3.65 6.83 -3.12
CA VAL A 205 -2.30 6.35 -3.43
C VAL A 205 -2.12 6.05 -4.92
N SER A 206 -3.04 6.51 -5.76
CA SER A 206 -3.05 6.27 -7.21
C SER A 206 -1.84 6.87 -7.93
N GLN A 207 -1.26 7.93 -7.34
CA GLN A 207 -0.09 8.64 -7.85
C GLN A 207 1.20 8.30 -7.10
N MET A 208 1.16 7.32 -6.20
CA MET A 208 2.32 6.91 -5.41
C MET A 208 3.07 5.79 -6.12
N ASP A 209 4.37 5.99 -6.25
CA ASP A 209 5.33 5.01 -6.73
C ASP A 209 5.80 4.10 -5.59
N ASN A 210 6.02 4.69 -4.41
CA ASN A 210 6.46 3.97 -3.21
C ASN A 210 5.60 4.36 -2.00
N LEU A 211 5.38 3.40 -1.11
CA LEU A 211 4.68 3.57 0.16
C LEU A 211 5.43 2.83 1.27
N TYR A 212 5.47 3.41 2.46
CA TYR A 212 5.91 2.71 3.66
C TYR A 212 5.28 3.31 4.92
N LEU A 213 5.16 2.49 5.95
CA LEU A 213 4.80 2.93 7.29
C LEU A 213 6.07 3.21 8.09
N GLN A 214 6.05 4.25 8.89
CA GLN A 214 7.06 4.55 9.90
C GLN A 214 6.38 4.67 11.27
N MET A 215 6.98 4.13 12.33
CA MET A 215 6.58 4.42 13.70
C MET A 215 7.73 5.10 14.42
N ASP A 216 7.45 6.28 14.97
CA ASP A 216 8.35 7.04 15.83
C ASP A 216 7.94 6.82 17.28
N VAL A 217 8.87 6.25 18.07
CA VAL A 217 8.71 5.89 19.47
C VAL A 217 9.87 6.52 20.25
N PRO A 218 9.76 7.80 20.66
CA PRO A 218 10.89 8.55 21.21
C PRO A 218 11.59 7.89 22.41
N SER A 219 10.82 7.19 23.24
CA SER A 219 11.29 6.45 24.42
C SER A 219 11.57 4.98 24.16
N GLY A 220 11.39 4.50 22.92
CA GLY A 220 11.55 3.10 22.53
C GLY A 220 12.96 2.74 22.08
N SER A 221 13.17 1.44 21.90
CA SER A 221 14.41 0.87 21.38
C SER A 221 14.05 -0.31 20.44
N PRO A 222 13.96 -0.09 19.12
CA PRO A 222 14.40 1.10 18.38
C PRO A 222 13.45 2.30 18.50
N LYS A 223 13.98 3.52 18.28
CA LYS A 223 13.18 4.76 18.27
C LYS A 223 12.38 4.98 17.01
N VAL A 224 12.83 4.38 15.90
CA VAL A 224 12.19 4.49 14.59
C VAL A 224 12.07 3.10 14.02
N LEU A 225 10.87 2.75 13.60
CA LEU A 225 10.55 1.49 12.93
C LEU A 225 10.00 1.80 11.54
N LYS A 226 10.35 0.99 10.54
CA LYS A 226 9.88 1.20 9.17
C LYS A 226 9.47 -0.13 8.53
N SER A 227 8.34 -0.11 7.82
CA SER A 227 7.86 -1.30 7.12
C SER A 227 8.77 -1.69 5.94
N ASN A 228 9.51 -0.73 5.36
CA ASN A 228 10.44 -0.93 4.26
C ASN A 228 11.91 -1.07 4.71
N ASP A 229 12.16 -1.30 6.00
CA ASP A 229 13.51 -1.56 6.53
C ASP A 229 13.56 -3.00 7.07
N PRO A 230 14.42 -3.87 6.51
CA PRO A 230 14.49 -5.28 6.90
C PRO A 230 14.90 -5.52 8.36
N THR A 231 15.40 -4.49 9.05
CA THR A 231 15.81 -4.56 10.46
C THR A 231 14.70 -4.25 11.46
N THR A 232 13.60 -3.63 11.02
CA THR A 232 12.52 -3.18 11.93
C THR A 232 11.10 -3.55 11.47
N SER A 233 10.94 -3.97 10.22
CA SER A 233 9.69 -4.45 9.62
C SER A 233 9.12 -5.70 10.32
N ASN A 234 9.98 -6.50 10.96
CA ASN A 234 9.63 -7.71 11.69
C ASN A 234 8.84 -7.46 12.97
N ARG A 235 8.41 -6.23 13.24
CA ARG A 235 7.46 -5.91 14.31
C ARG A 235 6.06 -5.63 13.78
N LEU A 236 5.88 -5.66 12.45
CA LEU A 236 4.58 -5.55 11.81
C LEU A 236 3.95 -6.94 11.71
N TYR A 237 2.66 -7.03 12.05
CA TYR A 237 1.85 -8.22 11.98
C TYR A 237 0.78 -8.00 10.91
N ILE A 238 0.58 -8.99 10.04
CA ILE A 238 -0.37 -8.89 8.93
C ILE A 238 -1.14 -10.21 8.84
N GLY A 239 -2.47 -10.15 8.85
CA GLY A 239 -3.26 -11.37 8.80
C GLY A 239 -4.71 -11.21 8.41
N THR A 240 -5.46 -12.28 8.64
CA THR A 240 -6.84 -12.49 8.18
C THR A 240 -7.89 -12.18 9.24
N SER A 241 -7.49 -11.98 10.50
CA SER A 241 -8.37 -11.60 11.60
C SER A 241 -7.63 -10.79 12.66
N THR A 242 -8.33 -10.24 13.65
CA THR A 242 -7.73 -9.51 14.78
C THR A 242 -6.91 -10.38 15.73
N THR A 243 -7.00 -11.70 15.62
CA THR A 243 -6.28 -12.66 16.49
C THR A 243 -5.30 -13.54 15.71
N THR A 244 -5.40 -13.57 14.38
CA THR A 244 -4.54 -14.37 13.51
C THR A 244 -3.78 -13.44 12.58
N MET A 245 -2.71 -12.85 13.10
CA MET A 245 -1.79 -11.99 12.36
C MET A 245 -0.35 -12.46 12.62
N PRO A 246 0.24 -13.28 11.74
CA PRO A 246 1.66 -13.60 11.85
C PRO A 246 2.50 -12.33 11.74
N GLU A 247 3.60 -12.34 12.48
CA GLU A 247 4.65 -11.35 12.38
C GLU A 247 5.38 -11.47 11.04
N VAL A 248 5.80 -10.35 10.48
CA VAL A 248 6.65 -10.31 9.30
C VAL A 248 7.99 -10.95 9.63
N ALA A 249 8.46 -11.86 8.76
CA ALA A 249 9.73 -12.55 8.99
C ALA A 249 10.92 -11.57 9.06
N THR A 250 11.87 -11.88 9.95
CA THR A 250 13.11 -11.10 10.09
C THR A 250 13.87 -11.01 8.77
N GLY A 251 14.36 -9.81 8.44
CA GLY A 251 15.11 -9.55 7.20
C GLY A 251 14.24 -9.27 5.97
N GLN A 252 12.90 -9.29 6.10
CA GLN A 252 11.99 -8.99 4.99
C GLN A 252 11.51 -7.55 5.04
N THR A 253 11.17 -6.96 3.90
CA THR A 253 10.44 -5.67 3.85
C THR A 253 8.97 -5.90 3.53
N VAL A 254 8.13 -4.94 3.87
CA VAL A 254 6.71 -4.95 3.55
C VAL A 254 6.39 -3.90 2.51
N ASP A 255 5.91 -4.37 1.37
CA ASP A 255 5.31 -3.53 0.34
C ASP A 255 3.84 -3.28 0.66
N ILE A 256 3.49 -2.02 0.94
CA ILE A 256 2.13 -1.62 1.29
C ILE A 256 1.14 -1.86 0.14
N PHE A 257 1.58 -1.80 -1.13
CA PHE A 257 0.71 -2.03 -2.27
C PHE A 257 0.19 -3.47 -2.35
N THR A 258 0.93 -4.42 -1.76
CA THR A 258 0.53 -5.84 -1.70
C THR A 258 0.01 -6.24 -0.33
N ALA A 259 0.45 -5.58 0.74
CA ALA A 259 -0.01 -5.84 2.11
C ALA A 259 -1.45 -5.36 2.41
N VAL A 260 -1.98 -4.42 1.61
CA VAL A 260 -3.37 -3.93 1.76
C VAL A 260 -4.28 -4.70 0.79
N PRO A 261 -5.23 -5.52 1.28
CA PRO A 261 -6.11 -6.29 0.41
C PRO A 261 -7.13 -5.41 -0.32
N CYS A 262 -7.42 -5.76 -1.58
CA CYS A 262 -8.43 -5.11 -2.39
C CYS A 262 -9.86 -5.55 -1.97
N GLY A 263 -10.74 -4.60 -1.69
CA GLY A 263 -12.17 -4.82 -1.49
C GLY A 263 -12.57 -5.52 -0.20
N GLN A 264 -11.62 -6.04 0.57
CA GLN A 264 -11.85 -6.73 1.83
C GLN A 264 -11.04 -6.10 2.97
N PRO A 265 -11.51 -6.17 4.22
CA PRO A 265 -10.70 -5.77 5.37
C PRO A 265 -9.48 -6.69 5.53
N GLY A 266 -8.31 -6.07 5.68
CA GLY A 266 -7.10 -6.68 6.21
C GLY A 266 -6.87 -6.23 7.64
N TYR A 267 -6.16 -7.06 8.40
CA TYR A 267 -5.86 -6.79 9.80
C TYR A 267 -4.36 -6.65 9.95
N GLN A 268 -3.97 -5.54 10.59
CA GLN A 268 -2.57 -5.28 10.86
C GLN A 268 -2.40 -4.83 12.30
N ALA A 269 -1.26 -5.20 12.85
CA ALA A 269 -0.81 -4.69 14.14
C ALA A 269 0.67 -4.35 14.07
N TRP A 270 1.16 -3.48 14.94
CA TRP A 270 2.56 -3.12 15.00
C TRP A 270 3.02 -2.99 16.44
N GLU A 271 4.08 -3.71 16.78
CA GLU A 271 4.77 -3.64 18.07
C GLU A 271 5.85 -2.54 18.04
N ASP A 272 6.01 -1.84 19.16
CA ASP A 272 6.74 -0.56 19.26
C ASP A 272 8.22 -0.68 19.69
N GLY A 273 8.74 -1.89 19.87
CA GLY A 273 10.10 -2.15 20.34
C GLY A 273 10.22 -2.73 21.75
N GLY A 274 9.15 -2.78 22.54
CA GLY A 274 9.17 -3.25 23.93
C GLY A 274 9.45 -4.75 24.13
N ASN A 275 9.24 -5.58 23.11
CA ASN A 275 9.36 -7.03 23.18
C ASN A 275 10.46 -7.59 22.27
N PRO A 276 11.06 -8.75 22.60
CA PRO A 276 11.90 -9.47 21.65
C PRO A 276 11.07 -9.97 20.46
N VAL A 277 11.75 -10.20 19.34
CA VAL A 277 11.14 -10.62 18.08
C VAL A 277 11.64 -12.04 17.77
N PRO A 278 10.78 -13.03 17.47
CA PRO A 278 9.34 -12.92 17.27
C PRO A 278 8.52 -12.91 18.57
N ALA A 279 7.37 -12.24 18.54
CA ALA A 279 6.40 -12.22 19.63
C ALA A 279 4.97 -12.57 19.16
N ASP A 280 4.11 -12.98 20.08
CA ASP A 280 2.68 -13.12 19.79
C ASP A 280 2.04 -11.75 19.54
N VAL A 281 1.05 -11.67 18.63
CA VAL A 281 0.38 -10.42 18.26
C VAL A 281 -0.29 -9.70 19.43
N SER A 282 -0.64 -10.39 20.52
CA SER A 282 -1.13 -9.76 21.75
C SER A 282 -0.13 -8.76 22.35
N ASN A 283 1.17 -8.88 22.02
CA ASN A 283 2.21 -7.95 22.43
C ASN A 283 2.24 -6.66 21.59
N ALA A 284 1.66 -6.65 20.39
CA ALA A 284 1.58 -5.44 19.57
C ALA A 284 0.84 -4.30 20.29
N ASP A 285 1.08 -3.07 19.82
CA ASP A 285 0.59 -1.86 20.46
C ASP A 285 -0.36 -1.07 19.59
N PHE A 286 -0.12 -1.04 18.29
CA PHE A 286 -1.07 -0.50 17.34
C PHE A 286 -1.84 -1.64 16.71
N PHE A 287 -3.16 -1.54 16.69
CA PHE A 287 -4.05 -2.42 15.93
C PHE A 287 -4.94 -1.56 15.06
N TYR A 288 -5.03 -1.94 13.80
CA TYR A 288 -5.85 -1.24 12.82
C TYR A 288 -6.31 -2.19 11.73
N THR A 289 -7.44 -1.84 11.12
CA THR A 289 -7.90 -2.48 9.89
C THR A 289 -7.49 -1.62 8.71
N VAL A 290 -7.10 -2.27 7.62
CA VAL A 290 -6.84 -1.64 6.32
C VAL A 290 -7.81 -2.18 5.29
N GLN A 291 -8.27 -1.35 4.36
CA GLN A 291 -9.04 -1.82 3.21
C GLN A 291 -8.61 -1.06 1.97
N GLY A 292 -8.26 -1.79 0.92
CA GLY A 292 -7.85 -1.21 -0.35
C GLY A 292 -9.00 -1.07 -1.33
N LYS A 293 -9.02 0.00 -2.10
CA LYS A 293 -9.69 0.07 -3.40
C LYS A 293 -8.63 -0.15 -4.47
N CYS A 294 -8.90 -1.09 -5.37
CA CYS A 294 -8.04 -1.40 -6.49
C CYS A 294 -8.71 -0.99 -7.80
N ASP A 295 -7.91 -0.43 -8.70
CA ASP A 295 -8.30 0.01 -10.05
C ASP A 295 -7.03 -0.02 -10.92
N PHE A 296 -7.14 0.46 -12.16
CA PHE A 296 -6.01 0.76 -13.01
C PHE A 296 -5.07 1.76 -12.32
N ASN A 297 -3.78 1.47 -12.38
CA ASN A 297 -2.73 2.30 -11.81
C ASN A 297 -1.66 2.61 -12.86
N GLN A 298 -0.93 3.69 -12.66
CA GLN A 298 0.12 4.16 -13.58
C GLN A 298 1.52 3.62 -13.23
N ARG A 299 1.68 2.83 -12.15
CA ARG A 299 2.99 2.26 -11.79
C ARG A 299 3.51 1.37 -12.92
N PRO A 300 4.81 1.42 -13.26
CA PRO A 300 5.41 0.47 -14.17
C PRO A 300 5.12 -0.97 -13.73
N SER A 301 4.86 -1.85 -14.69
CA SER A 301 4.77 -3.27 -14.38
C SER A 301 6.17 -3.78 -14.03
N ASN A 302 6.31 -4.49 -12.90
CA ASN A 302 7.55 -5.19 -12.53
C ASN A 302 7.86 -6.39 -13.45
N THR A 303 7.09 -6.59 -14.52
CA THR A 303 7.33 -7.62 -15.53
C THR A 303 8.58 -7.25 -16.32
N VAL A 304 9.70 -7.84 -15.95
CA VAL A 304 10.90 -7.88 -16.77
C VAL A 304 10.59 -8.79 -17.95
N LEU A 305 10.69 -8.27 -19.18
CA LEU A 305 10.70 -9.09 -20.38
C LEU A 305 11.93 -10.02 -20.27
N THR A 306 11.69 -11.28 -19.96
CA THR A 306 12.74 -12.31 -20.00
C THR A 306 12.77 -12.87 -21.42
N GLN A 307 13.98 -12.95 -21.99
CA GLN A 307 14.24 -13.52 -23.32
C GLN A 307 14.05 -15.03 -23.31
#